data_AF-A0A6P0XIM6-F1
#
_entry.id   AF-A0A6P0XIM6-F1
#
_cell.length_a   1.000
_cell.length_b   1.000
_cell.length_c   1.000
_cell.angle_alpha   90.00
_cell.angle_beta   90.00
_cell.angle_gamma   90.00
#
_symmetry.space_group_name_H-M   'P 1'
#
loop_
_entity.id
_entity.type
_entity.pdbx_description
1 polymer ?
#
loop_
_entity_poly.entity_id
_entity_poly.type
_entity_poly.pdbx_seq_one_letter_code
_entity_poly.pdbx_strand_id
1 'polypeptide(L)'
;MNKQSEIPWLVRLLENPKSLLALPGNIDLFGHDCLHLLLARGTSGADEAFVIGFTMGNDSKTNELHILIFKVFTQFFYPVKYRFTSYQLQIFDRGLIWGRQLKIRNIHQFDFSLVLDKTIAELRSQFGIN
;
A
#
# COMPACT_ATOMS: atom_id res chain seq x y z
N MET A 1 12.01 -9.37 19.97
CA MET A 1 12.18 -10.01 18.65
C MET A 1 10.84 -10.60 18.20
N ASN A 2 10.59 -10.53 16.89
CA ASN A 2 9.45 -11.02 16.12
C ASN A 2 8.20 -10.13 16.01
N LYS A 3 8.02 -9.57 14.81
CA LYS A 3 6.79 -9.71 14.01
C LYS A 3 6.98 -9.34 12.52
N GLN A 4 8.12 -9.67 11.91
CA GLN A 4 8.24 -9.67 10.44
C GLN A 4 7.28 -10.68 9.76
N SER A 5 6.65 -11.56 10.55
CA SER A 5 5.78 -12.65 10.10
C SER A 5 4.30 -12.26 9.88
N GLU A 6 3.90 -11.00 10.08
CA GLU A 6 2.50 -10.58 9.82
C GLU A 6 2.27 -10.08 8.38
N ILE A 7 3.35 -9.68 7.72
CA ILE A 7 3.44 -9.15 6.35
C ILE A 7 3.35 -10.21 5.22
N PRO A 8 3.78 -11.49 5.37
CA PRO A 8 3.92 -12.42 4.24
C PRO A 8 2.67 -12.71 3.42
N TRP A 9 1.48 -12.52 4.00
CA TRP A 9 0.23 -12.96 3.39
C TRP A 9 -0.53 -11.81 2.70
N LEU A 10 -0.40 -10.57 3.20
CA LEU A 10 -0.89 -9.38 2.54
C LEU A 10 -0.07 -9.11 1.27
N VAL A 11 1.25 -9.34 1.36
CA VAL A 11 2.16 -9.34 0.20
C VAL A 11 1.74 -10.43 -0.79
N ARG A 12 1.49 -11.67 -0.35
CA ARG A 12 0.95 -12.74 -1.23
C ARG A 12 -0.40 -12.42 -1.87
N LEU A 13 -1.25 -11.62 -1.23
CA LEU A 13 -2.53 -11.19 -1.80
C LEU A 13 -2.31 -10.21 -2.95
N LEU A 14 -1.40 -9.26 -2.79
CA LEU A 14 -1.00 -8.31 -3.84
C LEU A 14 -0.23 -9.02 -4.97
N GLU A 15 0.62 -9.99 -4.62
CA GLU A 15 1.48 -10.72 -5.56
C GLU A 15 0.76 -11.76 -6.44
N ASN A 16 -0.41 -12.29 -6.05
CA ASN A 16 -1.05 -13.39 -6.78
C ASN A 16 -1.98 -12.88 -7.92
N PRO A 17 -1.52 -12.90 -9.19
CA PRO A 17 -2.28 -12.35 -10.31
C PRO A 17 -3.40 -13.29 -10.80
N LYS A 18 -3.47 -14.51 -10.25
CA LYS A 18 -4.43 -15.56 -10.64
C LYS A 18 -5.64 -15.68 -9.70
N SER A 19 -5.72 -14.85 -8.66
CA SER A 19 -6.95 -14.69 -7.89
C SER A 19 -7.98 -13.95 -8.75
N LEU A 20 -9.26 -14.34 -8.71
CA LEU A 20 -10.39 -13.69 -9.42
C LEU A 20 -10.56 -12.18 -9.10
N LEU A 21 -9.75 -11.65 -8.17
CA LEU A 21 -9.64 -10.28 -7.69
C LEU A 21 -8.19 -9.80 -7.82
N ALA A 22 -7.64 -9.75 -9.02
CA ALA A 22 -6.35 -9.11 -9.28
C ALA A 22 -6.47 -7.61 -8.98
N LEU A 23 -6.33 -7.25 -7.70
CA LEU A 23 -6.44 -5.88 -7.26
C LEU A 23 -5.22 -5.11 -7.79
N PRO A 24 -5.42 -4.00 -8.50
CA PRO A 24 -4.34 -3.09 -8.87
C PRO A 24 -3.57 -2.59 -7.62
N GLY A 25 -2.26 -2.37 -7.76
CA GLY A 25 -1.35 -2.06 -6.66
C GLY A 25 -0.38 -3.19 -6.27
N ASN A 26 -0.17 -4.19 -7.12
CA ASN A 26 0.83 -5.24 -6.89
C ASN A 26 2.24 -4.62 -6.82
N ILE A 27 2.87 -4.72 -5.66
CA ILE A 27 4.20 -4.19 -5.38
C ILE A 27 5.07 -5.31 -4.82
N ASP A 28 6.35 -5.33 -5.22
CA ASP A 28 7.31 -6.25 -4.61
C ASP A 28 7.60 -5.84 -3.16
N LEU A 29 8.07 -6.79 -2.34
CA LEU A 29 8.36 -6.54 -0.92
C LEU A 29 9.36 -5.38 -0.74
N PHE A 30 10.32 -5.26 -1.65
CA PHE A 30 11.31 -4.21 -1.63
C PHE A 30 10.70 -2.83 -1.90
N GLY A 31 9.87 -2.69 -2.95
CA GLY A 31 9.16 -1.45 -3.24
C GLY A 31 8.17 -1.07 -2.15
N HIS A 32 7.52 -2.05 -1.51
CA HIS A 32 6.65 -1.82 -0.36
C HIS A 32 7.40 -1.19 0.81
N ASP A 33 8.56 -1.74 1.17
CA ASP A 33 9.40 -1.20 2.24
C ASP A 33 9.96 0.18 1.87
N CYS A 34 10.27 0.40 0.59
CA CYS A 34 10.65 1.72 0.08
C CYS A 34 9.51 2.74 0.20
N LEU A 35 8.25 2.34 -0.03
CA LEU A 35 7.09 3.22 0.17
C LEU A 35 6.91 3.58 1.64
N HIS A 36 7.13 2.67 2.58
CA HIS A 36 7.13 2.98 4.01
C HIS A 36 8.12 4.10 4.36
N LEU A 37 9.35 3.99 3.84
CA LEU A 37 10.39 5.03 4.01
C LEU A 37 9.97 6.35 3.34
N LEU A 38 9.49 6.28 2.10
CA LEU A 38 9.06 7.43 1.32
C LEU A 38 7.90 8.17 1.99
N LEU A 39 6.98 7.46 2.64
CA LEU A 39 5.80 8.03 3.30
C LEU A 39 6.03 8.38 4.78
N ALA A 40 7.24 8.14 5.32
CA ALA A 40 7.55 8.27 6.75
C ALA A 40 6.60 7.45 7.64
N ARG A 41 6.32 6.20 7.26
CA ARG A 41 5.42 5.30 7.97
C ARG A 41 6.17 4.12 8.58
N GLY A 42 5.69 3.68 9.75
CA GLY A 42 6.18 2.48 10.41
C GLY A 42 5.44 1.22 9.94
N THR A 43 5.64 0.10 10.63
CA THR A 43 4.99 -1.18 10.29
C THR A 43 3.81 -1.50 11.22
N SER A 44 3.19 -0.48 11.81
CA SER A 44 2.01 -0.68 12.66
C SER A 44 0.80 -1.04 11.80
N GLY A 45 -0.19 -1.74 12.35
CA GLY A 45 -1.38 -2.09 11.58
C GLY A 45 -2.13 -0.88 10.99
N ALA A 46 -1.98 0.32 11.56
CA ALA A 46 -2.54 1.55 11.00
C ALA A 46 -1.66 2.10 9.87
N ASP A 47 -0.34 2.09 10.04
CA ASP A 47 0.60 2.52 9.01
C ASP A 47 0.54 1.62 7.77
N GLU A 48 0.41 0.30 7.95
CA GLU A 48 0.20 -0.64 6.84
C GLU A 48 -1.11 -0.32 6.09
N ALA A 49 -2.20 -0.10 6.82
CA ALA A 49 -3.47 0.30 6.22
C ALA A 49 -3.33 1.58 5.38
N PHE A 50 -2.54 2.54 5.87
CA PHE A 50 -2.25 3.77 5.16
C PHE A 50 -1.46 3.52 3.87
N VAL A 51 -0.36 2.75 3.93
CA VAL A 51 0.49 2.47 2.77
C VAL A 51 -0.27 1.70 1.69
N ILE A 52 -1.08 0.70 2.06
CA ILE A 52 -1.94 -0.02 1.11
C ILE A 52 -2.95 0.93 0.47
N GLY A 53 -3.61 1.76 1.29
CA GLY A 53 -4.55 2.76 0.80
C GLY A 53 -3.88 3.71 -0.19
N PHE A 54 -2.71 4.22 0.16
CA PHE A 54 -1.90 5.08 -0.72
C PHE A 54 -1.55 4.39 -2.04
N THR A 55 -1.05 3.16 -1.99
CA THR A 55 -0.69 2.37 -3.17
C THR A 55 -1.89 2.15 -4.08
N MET A 56 -3.03 1.72 -3.52
CA MET A 56 -4.28 1.56 -4.28
C MET A 56 -4.75 2.89 -4.86
N GLY A 57 -4.66 3.99 -4.11
CA GLY A 57 -5.10 5.32 -4.55
C GLY A 57 -4.22 5.91 -5.66
N ASN A 58 -2.93 5.59 -5.61
CA ASN A 58 -1.94 6.04 -6.58
C ASN A 58 -1.94 5.20 -7.87
N ASP A 59 -2.38 3.94 -7.82
CA ASP A 59 -2.55 3.12 -9.02
C ASP A 59 -3.71 3.62 -9.89
N SER A 60 -3.39 3.98 -11.13
CA SER A 60 -4.33 4.41 -12.17
C SER A 60 -5.40 3.37 -12.56
N LYS A 61 -5.15 2.09 -12.30
CA LYS A 61 -6.08 0.99 -12.59
C LYS A 61 -7.07 0.73 -11.45
N THR A 62 -6.87 1.32 -10.27
CA THR A 62 -7.78 1.15 -9.13
C THR A 62 -9.07 1.93 -9.34
N ASN A 63 -10.20 1.21 -9.29
CA ASN A 63 -11.54 1.79 -9.33
C ASN A 63 -12.26 1.60 -7.97
N GLU A 64 -13.42 2.24 -7.82
CA GLU A 64 -14.23 2.17 -6.57
C GLU A 64 -14.69 0.75 -6.24
N LEU A 65 -14.92 -0.10 -7.25
CA LEU A 65 -15.32 -1.49 -7.03
C LEU A 65 -14.17 -2.29 -6.39
N HIS A 66 -12.93 -2.09 -6.84
CA HIS A 66 -11.73 -2.71 -6.25
C HIS A 66 -11.58 -2.31 -4.77
N ILE A 67 -11.81 -1.03 -4.46
CA ILE A 67 -11.74 -0.50 -3.09
C ILE A 67 -12.83 -1.11 -2.22
N LEU A 68 -14.07 -1.15 -2.72
CA LEU A 68 -15.20 -1.73 -1.99
C LEU A 68 -14.95 -3.21 -1.69
N ILE A 69 -14.50 -3.97 -2.69
CA ILE A 69 -14.16 -5.39 -2.51
C ILE A 69 -13.06 -5.54 -1.47
N PHE A 70 -11.97 -4.75 -1.56
CA PHE A 70 -10.89 -4.80 -0.59
C PHE A 70 -11.38 -4.56 0.85
N LYS A 71 -12.21 -3.55 1.07
CA LYS A 71 -12.80 -3.25 2.40
C LYS A 71 -13.66 -4.39 2.93
N VAL A 72 -14.51 -4.98 2.08
CA VAL A 72 -15.36 -6.12 2.47
C VAL A 72 -14.51 -7.34 2.83
N PHE A 73 -13.50 -7.66 2.01
CA PHE A 73 -12.61 -8.79 2.28
C PHE A 73 -11.83 -8.62 3.58
N THR A 74 -11.24 -7.44 3.78
CA THR A 74 -10.46 -7.12 4.99
C THR A 74 -11.30 -7.09 6.27
N GLN A 75 -12.60 -6.84 6.19
CA GLN A 75 -13.49 -6.86 7.37
C GLN A 75 -14.07 -8.24 7.69
N PHE A 76 -14.49 -9.01 6.68
CA PHE A 76 -15.34 -10.19 6.91
C PHE A 76 -14.62 -11.51 6.63
N PHE A 77 -13.79 -11.55 5.60
CA PHE A 77 -13.18 -12.79 5.11
C PHE A 77 -11.76 -13.01 5.64
N TYR A 78 -11.14 -11.96 6.18
CA TYR A 78 -9.81 -12.05 6.77
C TYR A 78 -9.82 -12.80 8.11
N PRO A 79 -8.74 -13.53 8.46
CA PRO A 79 -8.56 -14.08 9.80
C PRO A 79 -8.68 -12.97 10.84
N VAL A 80 -9.30 -13.26 11.99
CA VAL A 80 -9.65 -12.25 13.01
C VAL A 80 -8.47 -11.35 13.39
N LYS A 81 -7.26 -11.91 13.52
CA LYS A 81 -6.03 -11.19 13.86
C LYS A 81 -5.56 -10.16 12.81
N TYR A 82 -6.09 -10.21 11.59
CA TYR A 82 -5.72 -9.32 10.50
C TYR A 82 -6.90 -8.52 9.94
N ARG A 83 -8.10 -8.69 10.51
CA ARG A 83 -9.24 -7.90 10.08
C ARG A 83 -8.97 -6.44 10.35
N PHE A 84 -9.26 -5.61 9.36
CA PHE A 84 -9.12 -4.18 9.55
C PHE A 84 -10.19 -3.72 10.55
N THR A 85 -9.74 -3.06 11.60
CA THR A 85 -10.61 -2.33 12.50
C THR A 85 -11.21 -1.13 11.78
N SER A 86 -12.32 -0.59 12.31
CA SER A 86 -12.91 0.64 11.78
C SER A 86 -11.92 1.81 11.73
N TYR A 87 -11.01 1.88 12.71
CA TYR A 87 -9.92 2.86 12.71
C TYR A 87 -8.95 2.65 11.55
N GLN A 88 -8.50 1.41 11.31
CA GLN A 88 -7.60 1.11 10.19
C GLN A 88 -8.24 1.38 8.82
N LEU A 89 -9.55 1.17 8.67
CA LEU A 89 -10.26 1.54 7.44
C LEU A 89 -10.30 3.05 7.20
N GLN A 90 -10.45 3.86 8.25
CA GLN A 90 -10.36 5.31 8.12
C GLN A 90 -8.94 5.75 7.73
N ILE A 91 -7.91 5.09 8.28
CA ILE A 91 -6.52 5.37 7.92
C ILE A 91 -6.22 4.93 6.48
N PHE A 92 -6.73 3.79 6.05
CA PHE A 92 -6.71 3.34 4.65
C PHE A 92 -7.34 4.39 3.73
N ASP A 93 -8.52 4.93 4.08
CA ASP A 93 -9.19 5.96 3.28
C ASP A 93 -8.37 7.25 3.16
N ARG A 94 -7.66 7.64 4.22
CA ARG A 94 -6.74 8.79 4.15
C ARG A 94 -5.59 8.53 3.20
N GLY A 95 -4.98 7.33 3.26
CA GLY A 95 -3.94 6.91 2.32
C GLY A 95 -4.45 6.96 0.88
N LEU A 96 -5.64 6.40 0.64
CA LEU A 96 -6.31 6.37 -0.66
C LEU A 96 -6.52 7.76 -1.25
N ILE A 97 -7.07 8.68 -0.46
CA ILE A 97 -7.29 10.07 -0.88
C ILE A 97 -5.97 10.73 -1.23
N TRP A 98 -4.93 10.56 -0.41
CA TRP A 98 -3.63 11.17 -0.68
C TRP A 98 -2.97 10.61 -1.94
N GLY A 99 -2.97 9.29 -2.12
CA GLY A 99 -2.43 8.64 -3.32
C GLY A 99 -3.10 9.13 -4.61
N ARG A 100 -4.41 9.43 -4.56
CA ARG A 100 -5.18 9.99 -5.69
C ARG A 100 -4.83 11.44 -6.01
N GLN A 101 -4.39 12.23 -5.02
CA GLN A 101 -4.05 13.63 -5.21
C GLN A 101 -2.70 13.81 -5.90
N LEU A 102 -1.82 12.80 -5.85
CA LEU A 102 -0.54 12.85 -6.54
C LEU A 102 -0.71 12.89 -8.05
N LYS A 103 0.07 13.76 -8.69
CA LYS A 103 0.16 13.84 -10.16
C LYS A 103 0.88 12.64 -10.74
N ILE A 104 1.94 12.19 -10.06
CA ILE A 104 2.71 11.00 -10.46
C ILE A 104 1.96 9.78 -9.97
N ARG A 105 1.64 8.88 -10.90
CA ARG A 105 0.83 7.68 -10.66
C ARG A 105 1.67 6.41 -10.81
N ASN A 106 1.14 5.31 -10.29
CA ASN A 106 1.75 3.98 -10.33
C ASN A 106 3.15 3.93 -9.71
N ILE A 107 3.40 4.68 -8.63
CA ILE A 107 4.70 4.71 -7.91
C ILE A 107 5.12 3.30 -7.48
N HIS A 108 4.15 2.43 -7.20
CA HIS A 108 4.39 1.02 -6.87
C HIS A 108 5.08 0.20 -7.98
N GLN A 109 5.13 0.69 -9.22
CA GLN A 109 5.81 0.05 -10.36
C GLN A 109 7.22 0.61 -10.58
N PHE A 110 7.61 1.64 -9.81
CA PHE A 110 8.92 2.24 -9.92
C PHE A 110 10.00 1.30 -9.39
N ASP A 111 11.07 1.11 -10.17
CA ASP A 111 12.21 0.32 -9.73
C ASP A 111 13.09 1.13 -8.78
N PHE A 112 12.84 0.94 -7.48
CA PHE A 112 13.57 1.62 -6.41
C PHE A 112 15.06 1.21 -6.34
N SER A 113 15.46 0.11 -6.98
CA SER A 113 16.88 -0.29 -6.99
C SER A 113 17.76 0.70 -7.77
N LEU A 114 17.16 1.49 -8.67
CA LEU A 114 17.84 2.48 -9.50
C LEU A 114 18.13 3.81 -8.79
N VAL A 115 17.67 3.98 -7.55
CA VAL A 115 17.76 5.25 -6.80
C VAL A 115 18.26 5.08 -5.37
N LEU A 116 18.97 4.00 -5.10
CA LEU A 116 19.53 3.68 -3.78
C LEU A 116 20.55 4.73 -3.28
N ASP A 117 21.13 5.49 -4.20
CA ASP A 117 22.08 6.57 -3.94
C ASP A 117 21.40 7.93 -3.64
N LYS A 118 20.09 8.04 -3.88
CA LYS A 118 19.33 9.27 -3.64
C LYS A 118 18.82 9.34 -2.20
N THR A 119 18.71 10.56 -1.69
CA THR A 119 18.08 10.82 -0.40
C THR A 119 16.56 10.69 -0.48
N ILE A 120 15.92 10.38 0.65
CA ILE A 120 14.46 10.35 0.75
C ILE A 120 13.83 11.71 0.41
N ALA A 121 14.49 12.81 0.74
CA ALA A 121 14.01 14.15 0.43
C ALA A 121 13.96 14.41 -1.09
N GLU A 122 15.00 14.00 -1.82
CA GLU A 122 15.03 14.10 -3.28
C GLU A 122 13.94 13.24 -3.92
N LEU A 123 13.75 12.01 -3.44
CA LEU A 123 12.72 11.12 -3.95
C LEU A 123 11.31 11.65 -3.66
N ARG A 124 11.07 12.18 -2.47
CA ARG A 124 9.81 12.84 -2.11
C ARG A 124 9.48 13.99 -3.04
N SER A 125 10.45 14.88 -3.27
CA SER A 125 10.31 15.98 -4.23
C SER A 125 10.06 15.46 -5.64
N GLN A 126 10.75 14.40 -6.06
CA GLN A 126 10.60 13.80 -7.39
C GLN A 126 9.19 13.21 -7.58
N PHE A 127 8.63 12.54 -6.56
CA PHE A 127 7.31 11.93 -6.60
C PHE A 127 6.16 12.88 -6.24
N GLY A 128 6.47 14.12 -5.82
CA GLY A 128 5.48 15.11 -5.39
C GLY A 128 4.86 14.81 -4.03
N ILE A 129 5.56 14.05 -3.18
CA ILE A 129 5.17 13.72 -1.81
C ILE A 129 5.80 14.76 -0.89
N ASN A 130 5.00 15.69 -0.36
CA ASN A 130 5.43 16.74 0.55
C ASN A 130 4.91 16.50 1.97
#